data_AF-A0A7X3IHX8-F1
#
_entry.id   AF-A0A7X3IHX8-F1
#
_cell.length_a   1.000
_cell.length_b   1.000
_cell.length_c   1.000
_cell.angle_alpha   90.00
_cell.angle_beta   90.00
_cell.angle_gamma   90.00
#
_symmetry.space_group_name_H-M   'P 1'
#
loop_
_entity.id
_entity.type
_entity.pdbx_description
1 polymer ?
#
loop_
_entity_poly.entity_id
_entity_poly.type
_entity_poly.pdbx_seq_one_letter_code
_entity_poly.pdbx_strand_id
1 'polypeptide(L)'
;MKKLAVFICIFFMLMHSEASASWAYPFVVYDNSIYAVTMEQVSSDLLGERIGKVTRFSDREGTYRGHFSNSYPKGTAYYAINGISPKQQIAVQAEKALYLKALYQGEYAASGPANNMFVWIGMAGVAAAAIVVFVLYRRNRAT
;
A
#
# COMPACT_ATOMS: atom_id res chain seq x y z
N MET A 1 10.91 -38.64 23.79
CA MET A 1 10.93 -37.28 24.42
C MET A 1 11.69 -36.24 23.60
N LYS A 2 12.93 -36.49 23.14
CA LYS A 2 13.71 -35.52 22.33
C LYS A 2 13.04 -35.10 21.01
N LYS A 3 12.43 -36.04 20.28
CA LYS A 3 11.68 -35.76 19.03
C LYS A 3 10.39 -34.95 19.26
N LEU A 4 9.76 -35.12 20.41
CA LEU A 4 8.57 -34.36 20.83
C LEU A 4 8.95 -32.91 21.18
N ALA A 5 10.07 -32.72 21.87
CA ALA A 5 10.59 -31.38 22.19
C ALA A 5 10.93 -30.58 20.92
N VAL A 6 11.59 -31.20 19.94
CA VAL A 6 11.91 -30.54 18.66
C VAL A 6 10.63 -30.15 17.89
N PHE A 7 9.61 -31.01 17.87
CA PHE A 7 8.34 -30.71 17.24
C PHE A 7 7.61 -29.54 17.92
N ILE A 8 7.63 -29.49 19.25
CA ILE A 8 7.07 -28.38 20.03
C ILE A 8 7.82 -27.07 19.75
N CYS A 9 9.16 -27.09 19.69
CA CYS A 9 9.94 -25.91 19.35
C CYS A 9 9.63 -25.38 17.94
N ILE A 10 9.43 -26.26 16.95
CA ILE A 10 9.04 -25.86 15.59
C ILE A 10 7.62 -25.28 15.58
N PHE A 11 6.68 -25.89 16.31
CA PHE A 11 5.31 -25.40 16.42
C PHE A 11 5.23 -23.99 17.03
N PHE A 12 6.05 -23.69 18.05
CA PHE A 12 6.14 -22.36 18.64
C PHE A 12 6.80 -21.32 17.72
N MET A 13 7.74 -21.70 16.85
CA MET A 13 8.31 -20.78 15.85
C MET A 13 7.35 -20.46 14.69
N LEU A 14 6.29 -21.25 14.50
CA LEU A 14 5.27 -21.00 13.46
C LEU A 14 4.15 -20.05 13.94
N MET A 15 4.10 -19.73 15.23
CA MET A 15 3.16 -18.76 15.81
C MET A 15 3.70 -17.33 15.64
N HIS A 16 3.80 -16.85 14.40
CA HIS A 16 4.04 -15.44 14.14
C HIS A 16 2.74 -14.68 14.35
N SER A 17 2.67 -13.83 15.38
CA SER A 17 1.61 -12.83 15.49
C SER A 17 1.85 -11.75 14.45
N GLU A 18 0.90 -11.55 13.54
CA GLU A 18 0.92 -10.41 12.63
C GLU A 18 0.78 -9.14 13.47
N ALA A 19 1.83 -8.31 13.50
CA ALA A 19 1.75 -7.01 14.15
C ALA A 19 0.72 -6.15 13.40
N SER A 20 -0.25 -5.59 14.12
CA SER A 20 -1.19 -4.63 13.55
C SER A 20 -0.42 -3.35 13.24
N ALA A 21 -0.15 -3.12 11.96
CA ALA A 21 0.40 -1.86 11.48
C ALA A 21 -0.76 -0.85 11.30
N SER A 22 -0.52 0.40 11.71
CA SER A 22 -1.42 1.52 11.45
C SER A 22 -0.60 2.67 10.88
N TRP A 23 -1.11 3.30 9.83
CA TRP A 23 -0.52 4.53 9.31
C TRP A 23 -0.46 5.62 10.39
N ALA A 24 0.59 6.43 10.34
CA ALA A 24 0.87 7.48 11.33
C ALA A 24 0.00 8.74 11.18
N TYR A 25 -0.59 8.98 10.00
CA TYR A 25 -1.38 10.19 9.71
C TYR A 25 -2.42 9.94 8.61
N PRO A 26 -3.51 10.74 8.54
CA PRO A 26 -4.47 10.68 7.45
C PRO A 26 -3.86 11.21 6.14
N PHE A 27 -4.11 10.51 5.04
CA PHE A 27 -3.62 10.90 3.73
C PHE A 27 -4.59 10.52 2.61
N VAL A 28 -4.35 11.16 1.46
CA VAL A 28 -4.98 10.83 0.19
C VAL A 28 -3.92 10.65 -0.87
N VAL A 29 -4.22 9.84 -1.88
CA VAL A 29 -3.40 9.65 -3.06
C VAL A 29 -4.12 10.30 -4.24
N TYR A 30 -3.40 11.12 -4.98
CA TYR A 30 -3.88 11.78 -6.19
C TYR A 30 -2.75 11.84 -7.18
N ASP A 31 -3.02 11.51 -8.45
CA ASP A 31 -2.03 11.56 -9.54
C ASP A 31 -0.67 10.93 -9.15
N ASN A 32 -0.74 9.68 -8.70
CA ASN A 32 0.42 8.89 -8.23
C ASN A 32 1.20 9.48 -7.05
N SER A 33 0.73 10.55 -6.44
CA SER A 33 1.38 11.27 -5.34
C SER A 33 0.62 11.08 -4.03
N ILE A 34 1.34 11.03 -2.91
CA ILE A 34 0.75 10.98 -1.56
C ILE A 34 0.68 12.39 -0.95
N TYR A 35 -0.46 12.70 -0.35
CA TYR A 35 -0.71 13.98 0.32
C TYR A 35 -1.17 13.74 1.76
N ALA A 36 -0.39 14.23 2.72
CA ALA A 36 -0.76 14.19 4.14
C ALA A 36 -1.82 15.27 4.42
N VAL A 37 -2.99 14.86 4.93
CA VAL A 37 -4.07 15.80 5.25
C VAL A 37 -3.81 16.39 6.64
N THR A 38 -3.83 17.72 6.73
CA THR A 38 -3.62 18.45 7.98
C THR A 38 -4.95 18.88 8.59
N MET A 39 -4.90 19.46 9.79
CA MET A 39 -6.09 20.08 10.41
C MET A 39 -6.34 21.51 9.92
N GLU A 40 -5.48 22.05 9.06
CA GLU A 40 -5.61 23.42 8.55
C GLU A 40 -6.73 23.50 7.51
N GLN A 41 -7.68 24.40 7.73
CA GLN A 41 -8.78 24.62 6.81
C GLN A 41 -8.36 25.51 5.63
N VAL A 42 -8.90 25.21 4.46
CA VAL A 42 -8.81 26.04 3.26
C VAL A 42 -10.14 26.75 3.07
N SER A 43 -10.10 28.08 3.00
CA SER A 43 -11.31 28.87 2.79
C SER A 43 -11.90 28.62 1.39
N SER A 44 -13.22 28.62 1.26
CA SER A 44 -13.92 28.29 0.02
C SER A 44 -13.62 29.24 -1.13
N ASP A 45 -13.29 30.50 -0.85
CA ASP A 45 -12.89 31.52 -1.84
C ASP A 45 -11.50 31.25 -2.45
N LEU A 46 -10.66 30.48 -1.76
CA LEU A 46 -9.34 30.07 -2.25
C LEU A 46 -9.40 28.79 -3.09
N LEU A 47 -10.55 28.12 -3.16
CA LEU A 47 -10.69 26.89 -3.93
C LEU A 47 -10.70 27.18 -5.44
N GLY A 48 -9.95 26.36 -6.16
CA GLY A 48 -10.02 26.28 -7.61
C GLY A 48 -10.97 25.19 -8.07
N GLU A 49 -10.69 24.66 -9.26
CA GLU A 49 -11.46 23.57 -9.86
C GLU A 49 -11.35 22.26 -9.07
N ARG A 50 -12.35 21.40 -9.25
CA ARG A 50 -12.30 20.03 -8.76
C ARG A 50 -11.35 19.21 -9.63
N ILE A 51 -10.29 18.69 -9.03
CA ILE A 51 -9.23 17.93 -9.73
C ILE A 51 -9.39 16.42 -9.56
N GLY A 52 -10.17 15.95 -8.59
CA GLY A 52 -10.31 14.52 -8.36
C GLY A 52 -11.30 14.12 -7.27
N LYS A 53 -11.22 12.85 -6.90
CA LYS A 53 -11.93 12.25 -5.77
C LYS A 53 -11.30 10.94 -5.35
N VAL A 54 -11.52 10.54 -4.10
CA VAL A 54 -11.20 9.20 -3.60
C VAL A 54 -11.95 8.16 -4.43
N THR A 55 -11.21 7.23 -5.03
CA THR A 55 -11.76 6.07 -5.73
C THR A 55 -11.76 4.81 -4.86
N ARG A 56 -10.86 4.77 -3.87
CA ARG A 56 -10.73 3.63 -2.95
C ARG A 56 -10.41 4.09 -1.52
N PHE A 57 -11.10 3.50 -0.56
CA PHE A 57 -10.86 3.70 0.87
C PHE A 57 -10.47 2.37 1.53
N SER A 58 -9.56 2.41 2.49
CA SER A 58 -9.27 1.31 3.42
C SER A 58 -8.52 1.83 4.63
N ASP A 59 -8.96 1.44 5.81
CA ASP A 59 -8.31 1.68 7.11
C ASP A 59 -7.26 0.61 7.47
N ARG A 60 -7.09 -0.40 6.62
CA ARG A 60 -6.07 -1.45 6.78
C ARG A 60 -4.80 -1.06 6.06
N GLU A 61 -3.69 -1.03 6.79
CA GLU A 61 -2.40 -0.64 6.24
C GLU A 61 -2.01 -1.50 5.02
N GLY A 62 -1.51 -0.84 3.98
CA GLY A 62 -1.18 -1.47 2.71
C GLY A 62 -0.92 -0.47 1.59
N THR A 63 -0.65 -1.02 0.41
CA THR A 63 -0.44 -0.23 -0.82
C THR A 63 -1.58 -0.48 -1.80
N TYR A 64 -2.22 0.59 -2.26
CA TYR A 64 -3.46 0.49 -3.01
C TYR A 64 -3.48 1.37 -4.27
N ARG A 65 -4.04 0.87 -5.37
CA ARG A 65 -4.10 1.63 -6.63
C ARG A 65 -5.22 2.69 -6.65
N GLY A 66 -5.05 3.66 -7.55
CA GLY A 66 -6.00 4.74 -7.81
C GLY A 66 -5.88 5.87 -6.80
N HIS A 67 -6.92 6.70 -6.72
CA HIS A 67 -7.02 7.76 -5.73
C HIS A 67 -7.42 7.15 -4.39
N PHE A 68 -6.44 6.64 -3.67
CA PHE A 68 -6.59 5.95 -2.41
C PHE A 68 -6.71 6.92 -1.23
N SER A 69 -7.42 6.54 -0.17
CA SER A 69 -7.32 7.21 1.13
C SER A 69 -7.42 6.21 2.27
N ASN A 70 -6.67 6.47 3.34
CA ASN A 70 -6.74 5.72 4.58
C ASN A 70 -7.77 6.25 5.59
N SER A 71 -8.35 7.43 5.35
CA SER A 71 -9.23 8.09 6.33
C SER A 71 -10.49 8.69 5.70
N TYR A 72 -10.50 8.94 4.39
CA TYR A 72 -11.62 9.58 3.70
C TYR A 72 -12.39 8.59 2.82
N PRO A 73 -13.73 8.58 2.88
CA PRO A 73 -14.55 7.63 2.15
C PRO A 73 -14.47 7.84 0.63
N LYS A 74 -14.84 6.80 -0.12
CA LYS A 74 -14.98 6.87 -1.58
C LYS A 74 -15.92 8.02 -1.97
N GLY A 75 -15.49 8.84 -2.91
CA GLY A 75 -16.25 10.00 -3.39
C GLY A 75 -15.81 11.35 -2.80
N THR A 76 -15.06 11.37 -1.70
CA THR A 76 -14.46 12.60 -1.15
C THR A 76 -13.69 13.33 -2.24
N ALA A 77 -14.05 14.59 -2.48
CA ALA A 77 -13.52 15.37 -3.60
C ALA A 77 -12.18 16.04 -3.25
N TYR A 78 -11.36 16.21 -4.29
CA TYR A 78 -10.12 16.99 -4.24
C TYR A 78 -10.29 18.24 -5.10
N TYR A 79 -9.77 19.36 -4.62
CA TYR A 79 -9.80 20.65 -5.31
C TYR A 79 -8.39 21.21 -5.41
N ALA A 80 -8.13 21.92 -6.51
CA ALA A 80 -6.98 22.82 -6.58
C ALA A 80 -7.16 23.97 -5.58
N ILE A 81 -6.05 24.59 -5.18
CA ILE A 81 -6.06 25.83 -4.40
C ILE A 81 -5.51 26.93 -5.32
N ASN A 82 -6.25 28.02 -5.48
CA ASN A 82 -5.89 29.10 -6.39
C ASN A 82 -4.51 29.67 -6.04
N GLY A 83 -3.65 29.80 -7.06
CA GLY A 83 -2.28 30.30 -6.87
C GLY A 83 -1.29 29.29 -6.27
N ILE A 84 -1.70 28.05 -5.98
CA ILE A 84 -0.83 26.98 -5.47
C ILE A 84 -0.84 25.80 -6.43
N SER A 85 0.34 25.27 -6.74
CA SER A 85 0.46 24.08 -7.58
C SER A 85 -0.11 22.85 -6.86
N PRO A 86 -0.90 21.99 -7.54
CA PRO A 86 -1.33 20.70 -7.00
C PRO A 86 -0.16 19.78 -6.60
N LYS A 87 1.05 19.98 -7.15
CA LYS A 87 2.26 19.26 -6.72
C LYS A 87 2.88 19.76 -5.42
N GLN A 88 2.28 20.79 -4.80
CA GLN A 88 2.65 21.29 -3.48
C GLN A 88 1.54 20.98 -2.49
N GLN A 89 0.31 21.39 -2.81
CA GLN A 89 -0.84 21.25 -1.91
C GLN A 89 -2.13 21.10 -2.70
N ILE A 90 -3.08 20.36 -2.13
CA ILE A 90 -4.46 20.26 -2.61
C ILE A 90 -5.42 20.47 -1.45
N ALA A 91 -6.69 20.72 -1.73
CA ALA A 91 -7.75 20.76 -0.74
C ALA A 91 -8.59 19.48 -0.79
N VAL A 92 -8.83 18.86 0.37
CA VAL A 92 -9.65 17.65 0.54
C VAL A 92 -10.96 18.03 1.23
N GLN A 93 -12.09 17.67 0.63
CA GLN A 93 -13.41 17.94 1.21
C GLN A 93 -13.73 16.93 2.32
N ALA A 94 -13.40 17.27 3.56
CA ALA A 94 -13.65 16.41 4.71
C ALA A 94 -15.14 16.27 5.01
N GLU A 95 -15.88 17.39 4.93
CA GLU A 95 -17.33 17.44 5.14
C GLU A 95 -17.98 18.48 4.21
N LYS A 96 -19.30 18.65 4.34
CA LYS A 96 -20.02 19.67 3.58
C LYS A 96 -19.48 21.06 3.92
N ALA A 97 -18.92 21.73 2.92
CA ALA A 97 -18.26 23.04 3.03
C ALA A 97 -17.02 23.08 3.96
N LEU A 98 -16.47 21.94 4.38
CA LEU A 98 -15.22 21.84 5.13
C LEU A 98 -14.12 21.28 4.24
N TYR A 99 -13.09 22.08 4.00
CA TYR A 99 -11.96 21.71 3.16
C TYR A 99 -10.68 21.77 3.96
N LEU A 100 -9.93 20.67 3.99
CA LEU A 100 -8.67 20.56 4.70
C LEU A 100 -7.51 20.60 3.71
N LYS A 101 -6.43 21.26 4.12
CA LYS A 101 -5.18 21.30 3.37
C LYS A 101 -4.53 19.91 3.37
N ALA A 102 -4.05 19.48 2.22
CA ALA A 102 -3.26 18.27 2.09
C ALA A 102 -1.92 18.59 1.43
N LEU A 103 -0.82 18.27 2.12
CA LEU A 103 0.54 18.61 1.73
C LEU A 103 1.18 17.45 0.97
N TYR A 104 1.76 17.74 -0.20
CA TYR A 104 2.50 16.75 -0.98
C TYR A 104 3.66 16.16 -0.16
N GLN A 105 3.77 14.82 -0.15
CA GLN A 105 4.82 14.07 0.56
C GLN A 105 5.74 13.29 -0.37
N GLY A 106 5.44 13.22 -1.67
CA GLY A 106 6.21 12.43 -2.63
C GLY A 106 5.35 11.53 -3.52
N GLU A 107 6.02 10.74 -4.33
CA GLU A 107 5.42 9.67 -5.12
C GLU A 107 4.91 8.54 -4.22
N TYR A 108 3.74 8.02 -4.54
CA TYR A 108 3.10 6.93 -3.80
C TYR A 108 3.49 5.57 -4.40
N ALA A 109 3.99 4.67 -3.56
CA ALA A 109 4.64 3.40 -3.96
C ALA A 109 3.81 2.49 -4.90
N ALA A 110 2.48 2.64 -4.96
CA ALA A 110 1.63 1.89 -5.88
C ALA A 110 1.82 2.25 -7.37
N SER A 111 2.63 3.27 -7.69
CA SER A 111 2.87 3.77 -9.05
C SER A 111 3.87 2.95 -9.87
N GLY A 112 4.68 2.09 -9.24
CA GLY A 112 5.67 1.26 -9.93
C GLY A 112 5.07 0.05 -10.66
N PRO A 113 5.65 -0.39 -11.79
CA PRO A 113 5.31 -1.70 -12.36
C PRO A 113 5.56 -2.79 -11.31
N ALA A 114 4.65 -3.77 -11.23
CA ALA A 114 4.80 -4.94 -10.37
C ALA A 114 5.84 -5.94 -10.92
N ASN A 115 6.94 -5.45 -11.50
CA ASN A 115 8.04 -6.27 -11.99
C ASN A 115 9.05 -6.51 -10.86
N ASN A 116 8.59 -7.16 -9.80
CA ASN A 116 9.47 -7.53 -8.71
C ASN A 116 10.35 -8.71 -9.17
N MET A 117 11.52 -8.40 -9.73
CA MET A 117 12.48 -9.35 -10.31
C MET A 117 12.76 -10.54 -9.37
N PHE A 118 12.71 -10.31 -8.06
CA PHE A 118 12.88 -11.34 -7.03
C PHE A 118 11.81 -12.43 -7.05
N VAL A 119 10.56 -12.12 -7.46
CA VAL A 119 9.49 -13.11 -7.60
C VAL A 119 9.78 -14.08 -8.74
N TRP A 120 10.28 -13.56 -9.87
CA TRP A 120 10.67 -14.39 -11.03
C TRP A 120 11.89 -15.26 -10.74
N ILE A 121 12.89 -14.72 -10.04
CA ILE A 121 14.05 -15.47 -9.57
C ILE A 121 13.61 -16.60 -8.62
N GLY A 122 12.70 -16.31 -7.68
CA GLY A 122 12.14 -17.30 -6.77
C GLY A 122 11.44 -18.45 -7.51
N MET A 123 10.58 -18.14 -8.49
CA MET A 123 9.88 -19.15 -9.29
C MET A 123 10.85 -20.02 -10.10
N ALA A 124 11.90 -19.42 -10.68
CA ALA A 124 12.94 -20.16 -11.40
C ALA A 124 13.72 -21.11 -10.47
N GLY A 125 14.06 -20.65 -9.26
CA GLY A 125 14.73 -21.47 -8.25
C GLY A 125 13.90 -22.69 -7.81
N VAL A 126 12.58 -22.51 -7.58
CA VAL A 126 11.67 -23.60 -7.24
C VAL A 126 11.55 -24.62 -8.38
N ALA A 127 11.45 -24.15 -9.62
CA ALA A 127 11.40 -25.03 -10.79
C ALA A 127 12.69 -25.86 -10.94
N ALA A 128 13.86 -25.23 -10.77
CA ALA A 128 15.14 -25.93 -10.81
C ALA A 128 15.26 -26.99 -9.71
N ALA A 129 14.84 -26.69 -8.48
CA ALA A 129 14.83 -27.64 -7.38
C ALA A 129 13.90 -28.83 -7.67
N ALA A 130 12.71 -28.59 -8.22
CA ALA A 130 11.77 -29.63 -8.60
C ALA A 130 12.35 -30.57 -9.69
N ILE A 131 13.07 -30.02 -10.67
CA ILE A 131 13.76 -30.80 -11.70
C ILE A 131 14.86 -31.68 -11.08
N VAL A 132 15.67 -31.14 -10.17
CA VAL A 132 16.71 -31.93 -9.48
C VAL A 132 16.09 -33.08 -8.69
N VAL A 133 15.03 -32.82 -7.93
CA VAL A 133 14.31 -33.86 -7.17
C VAL A 133 13.74 -34.93 -8.11
N PHE A 134 13.16 -34.54 -9.24
CA PHE A 134 12.64 -35.47 -10.23
C PHE A 134 13.74 -36.35 -10.83
N VAL A 135 14.90 -35.78 -11.17
CA VAL A 135 16.06 -36.53 -11.68
C VAL A 135 16.58 -37.53 -10.65
N LEU A 136 16.73 -37.11 -9.39
CA LEU A 136 17.18 -37.98 -8.30
C LEU A 136 16.18 -39.12 -8.04
N TYR A 137 14.88 -38.83 -8.04
CA TYR A 137 13.82 -39.83 -7.91
C TYR A 137 13.87 -40.87 -9.03
N ARG A 138 14.04 -40.44 -10.29
CA ARG A 138 14.17 -41.36 -11.43
C ARG A 138 15.43 -42.23 -11.32
N ARG A 139 16.54 -41.67 -10.86
CA ARG A 139 17.81 -42.41 -10.71
C ARG A 139 17.70 -43.53 -9.69
N ASN A 140 17.06 -43.28 -8.54
CA ASN A 140 16.86 -44.28 -7.49
C ASN A 140 15.88 -45.41 -7.88
N ARG A 141 15.06 -45.24 -8.91
CA ARG A 141 14.16 -46.29 -9.44
C ARG A 141 14.80 -47.16 -10.53
N ALA A 142 15.91 -46.70 -11.11
CA ALA A 142 16.63 -47.39 -12.19
C ALA A 142 17.80 -48.25 -11.69
N THR A 143 18.13 -48.18 -10.40
CA THR A 143 19.08 -49.03 -9.66
C THR A 143 18.33 -49.97 -8.74
#